data_AF-A0A2C1K5R4-F1
#
_entry.id   AF-A0A2C1K5R4-F1
#
_cell.length_a   1.000
_cell.length_b   1.000
_cell.length_c   1.000
_cell.angle_alpha   90.00
_cell.angle_beta   90.00
_cell.angle_gamma   90.00
#
_symmetry.space_group_name_H-M   'P 1'
#
loop_
_entity.id
_entity.type
_entity.pdbx_description
1 polymer ?
#
loop_
_entity_poly.entity_id
_entity_poly.type
_entity_poly.pdbx_seq_one_letter_code
_entity_poly.pdbx_strand_id
1 'polypeptide(L)'
;MLIPNKKKRANTHLFNALCRVFLILLFIPLTLQFWDHSLMSFIIVTYLTMQAGGFIYKRMYIPTYQYVVYENDYNKKMPTVFSWVMLTLVLFISTISGLILFFQGYNVFTIFFMPFFFFMGSFCWNLIIYTVTEAREYHEGD
;
A
#
# COMPACT_ATOMS: atom_id res chain seq x y z
N MET A 1 12.15 2.85 -14.86
CA MET A 1 11.08 3.37 -13.97
C MET A 1 9.76 2.82 -14.51
N LEU A 2 9.01 2.02 -13.73
CA LEU A 2 7.84 1.24 -14.21
C LEU A 2 6.73 2.07 -14.89
N ILE A 3 6.68 3.41 -14.69
CA ILE A 3 5.73 4.31 -15.36
C ILE A 3 6.52 5.40 -16.09
N PRO A 4 6.66 5.34 -17.43
CA PRO A 4 7.52 6.26 -18.18
C PRO A 4 6.87 7.62 -18.47
N ASN A 5 5.53 7.70 -18.54
CA ASN A 5 4.84 8.93 -18.96
C ASN A 5 4.43 9.81 -17.76
N LYS A 6 4.83 11.09 -17.77
CA LYS A 6 4.49 12.09 -16.72
C LYS A 6 2.98 12.18 -16.45
N LYS A 7 2.15 12.13 -17.50
CA LYS A 7 0.68 12.19 -17.38
C LYS A 7 0.11 10.91 -16.75
N LYS A 8 0.59 9.74 -17.17
CA LYS A 8 0.22 8.45 -16.55
C LYS A 8 0.63 8.41 -15.07
N ARG A 9 1.82 8.92 -14.74
CA ARG A 9 2.32 9.01 -13.36
C ARG A 9 1.44 9.89 -12.48
N ALA A 10 1.00 11.04 -12.97
CA ALA A 10 0.08 11.92 -12.24
C ALA A 10 -1.27 11.21 -11.98
N ASN A 11 -1.85 10.57 -13.01
CA ASN A 11 -3.10 9.83 -12.87
C ASN A 11 -2.98 8.67 -11.86
N THR A 12 -1.87 7.94 -11.88
CA THR A 12 -1.59 6.87 -10.91
C THR A 12 -1.55 7.40 -9.46
N HIS A 13 -0.89 8.54 -9.25
CA HIS A 13 -0.84 9.16 -7.92
C HIS A 13 -2.21 9.67 -7.47
N LEU A 14 -3.00 10.24 -8.39
CA LEU A 14 -4.37 10.68 -8.12
C LEU A 14 -5.28 9.50 -7.75
N PHE A 15 -5.23 8.42 -8.52
CA PHE A 15 -6.00 7.20 -8.23
C PHE A 15 -5.65 6.62 -6.85
N ASN A 16 -4.37 6.59 -6.49
CA ASN A 16 -3.94 6.17 -5.16
C ASN A 16 -4.51 7.04 -4.04
N ALA A 17 -4.48 8.36 -4.23
CA ALA A 17 -5.04 9.29 -3.26
C ALA A 17 -6.54 9.06 -3.09
N LEU A 18 -7.27 8.88 -4.19
CA LEU A 18 -8.71 8.57 -4.18
C LEU A 18 -9.01 7.25 -3.46
N CYS A 19 -8.27 6.17 -3.75
CA CYS A 19 -8.44 4.89 -3.05
C CYS A 19 -8.26 5.03 -1.54
N ARG A 20 -7.27 5.82 -1.10
CA ARG A 20 -7.01 6.04 0.32
C ARG A 20 -8.11 6.87 0.97
N VAL A 21 -8.53 7.95 0.33
CA VAL A 21 -9.64 8.77 0.81
C VAL A 21 -10.91 7.93 0.94
N PHE A 22 -11.24 7.12 -0.06
CA PHE A 22 -12.39 6.22 -0.01
C PHE A 22 -12.32 5.26 1.18
N LEU A 23 -11.16 4.64 1.41
CA LEU A 23 -10.95 3.75 2.56
C LEU A 23 -11.09 4.51 3.88
N ILE A 24 -10.50 5.70 4.03
CA ILE A 24 -10.65 6.51 5.24
C ILE A 24 -12.13 6.80 5.52
N LEU A 25 -12.88 7.22 4.49
CA LEU A 25 -14.31 7.52 4.60
C LEU A 25 -15.13 6.31 5.06
N LEU A 26 -14.81 5.10 4.55
CA LEU A 26 -15.50 3.86 4.92
C LEU A 26 -15.35 3.54 6.41
N PHE A 27 -14.20 3.87 7.00
CA PHE A 27 -13.90 3.58 8.41
C PHE A 27 -14.26 4.72 9.38
N ILE A 28 -14.69 5.90 8.90
CA ILE A 28 -15.16 7.01 9.76
C ILE A 28 -16.17 6.55 10.84
N PRO A 29 -17.28 5.87 10.49
CA PRO A 29 -18.30 5.54 11.48
C PRO A 29 -17.79 4.58 12.56
N LEU A 30 -16.91 3.64 12.19
CA LEU A 30 -16.27 2.75 13.15
C LEU A 30 -15.32 3.53 14.06
N THR A 31 -14.59 4.50 13.51
CA THR A 31 -13.53 5.19 14.24
C THR A 31 -14.05 6.25 15.20
N LEU A 32 -15.16 6.93 14.87
CA LEU A 32 -15.81 7.90 15.76
C LEU A 32 -16.29 7.29 17.08
N GLN A 33 -16.48 5.97 17.15
CA GLN A 33 -16.88 5.28 18.38
C GLN A 33 -15.71 4.93 19.32
N PHE A 34 -14.49 4.82 18.78
CA PHE A 34 -13.34 4.28 19.51
C PHE A 34 -12.10 5.21 19.52
N TRP A 35 -12.19 6.36 18.85
CA TRP A 35 -11.10 7.33 18.75
C TRP A 35 -11.44 8.60 19.54
N ASP A 36 -10.70 8.83 20.62
CA ASP A 36 -10.94 9.94 21.55
C ASP A 36 -10.45 11.31 21.03
N HIS A 37 -9.88 11.38 19.82
CA HIS A 37 -9.43 12.63 19.22
C HIS A 37 -10.37 13.12 18.11
N SER A 38 -10.12 14.34 17.62
CA SER A 38 -10.95 14.95 16.58
C SER A 38 -10.93 14.13 15.28
N LEU A 39 -12.04 14.15 14.54
CA LEU A 39 -12.16 13.53 13.21
C LEU A 39 -11.00 13.94 12.28
N MET A 40 -10.56 15.20 12.35
CA MET A 40 -9.45 15.71 11.55
C MET A 40 -8.13 15.01 11.89
N SER A 41 -7.86 14.78 13.19
CA SER A 41 -6.66 14.05 13.61
C SER A 41 -6.67 12.62 13.10
N PHE A 42 -7.83 11.95 13.14
CA PHE A 42 -8.01 10.61 12.58
C PHE A 42 -7.68 10.60 11.08
N ILE A 43 -8.27 11.51 10.29
CA ILE A 43 -8.03 11.58 8.84
C ILE A 43 -6.55 11.77 8.54
N ILE A 44 -5.88 12.70 9.22
CA ILE A 44 -4.46 13.00 9.01
C ILE A 44 -3.59 11.79 9.37
N VAL A 45 -3.77 11.22 10.57
CA VAL A 45 -2.97 10.08 11.03
C VAL A 45 -3.16 8.89 10.09
N THR A 46 -4.41 8.56 9.77
CA THR A 46 -4.73 7.45 8.87
C THR A 46 -4.07 7.62 7.50
N TYR A 47 -4.20 8.82 6.93
CA TYR A 47 -3.63 9.11 5.62
C TYR A 47 -2.09 8.99 5.64
N LEU A 48 -1.43 9.48 6.69
CA LEU A 48 0.01 9.36 6.86
C LEU A 48 0.45 7.91 7.05
N THR A 49 -0.28 7.12 7.85
CA THR A 49 0.01 5.69 8.06
C THR A 49 -0.14 4.90 6.76
N MET A 50 -1.20 5.14 5.98
CA MET A 50 -1.38 4.55 4.65
C MET A 50 -0.29 5.01 3.67
N GLN A 51 0.13 6.28 3.75
CA GLN A 51 1.21 6.82 2.94
C GLN A 51 2.54 6.14 3.24
N ALA A 52 2.85 5.90 4.52
CA ALA A 52 4.05 5.23 4.96
C ALA A 52 4.12 3.78 4.46
N GLY A 53 3.06 2.99 4.67
CA GLY A 53 3.00 1.60 4.19
C GLY A 53 3.15 1.53 2.67
N GLY A 54 2.40 2.39 1.96
CA GLY A 54 2.50 2.50 0.51
C GLY A 54 3.89 2.88 -0.01
N PHE A 55 4.58 3.79 0.67
CA PHE A 55 5.93 4.20 0.31
C PHE A 55 6.94 3.06 0.51
N ILE A 56 6.85 2.35 1.64
CA ILE A 56 7.70 1.19 1.95
C ILE A 56 7.48 0.09 0.92
N TYR A 57 6.22 -0.26 0.63
CA TYR A 57 5.90 -1.24 -0.41
C TYR A 57 6.51 -0.86 -1.74
N LYS A 58 6.32 0.37 -2.21
CA LYS A 58 6.91 0.85 -3.47
C LYS A 58 8.45 0.76 -3.47
N ARG A 59 9.09 1.11 -2.36
CA ARG A 59 10.55 1.10 -2.20
C ARG A 59 11.14 -0.30 -2.11
N MET A 60 10.42 -1.27 -1.55
CA MET A 60 10.83 -2.67 -1.53
C MET A 60 10.53 -3.35 -2.87
N TYR A 61 9.33 -3.13 -3.38
CA TYR A 61 8.82 -3.80 -4.57
C TYR A 61 9.64 -3.45 -5.83
N ILE A 62 9.83 -2.17 -6.14
CA ILE A 62 10.45 -1.75 -7.41
C ILE A 62 11.88 -2.28 -7.56
N PRO A 63 12.79 -2.10 -6.58
CA PRO A 63 14.16 -2.60 -6.70
C PRO A 63 14.22 -4.11 -6.74
N THR A 64 13.45 -4.81 -5.90
CA THR A 64 13.47 -6.28 -5.89
C THR A 64 12.88 -6.85 -7.18
N TYR A 65 11.83 -6.25 -7.73
CA TYR A 65 11.33 -6.60 -9.06
C TYR A 65 12.40 -6.42 -10.13
N GLN A 66 13.08 -5.25 -10.14
CA GLN A 66 14.16 -4.99 -11.09
C GLN A 66 15.29 -6.01 -10.94
N TYR A 67 15.69 -6.37 -9.72
CA TYR A 67 16.69 -7.40 -9.49
C TYR A 67 16.27 -8.75 -10.09
N VAL A 68 15.08 -9.24 -9.72
CA VAL A 68 14.58 -10.57 -10.14
C VAL A 68 14.38 -10.67 -11.66
N VAL A 69 13.88 -9.61 -12.31
CA VAL A 69 13.61 -9.62 -13.76
C VAL A 69 14.86 -9.41 -14.59
N TYR A 70 15.79 -8.54 -14.17
CA TYR A 70 17.05 -8.35 -14.90
C TYR A 70 17.94 -9.60 -14.84
N GLU A 71 17.81 -10.42 -13.81
CA GLU A 71 18.58 -11.66 -13.64
C GLU A 71 17.99 -12.86 -14.40
N ASN A 72 16.69 -12.85 -14.76
CA ASN A 72 15.96 -14.03 -15.28
C ASN A 72 15.37 -13.91 -16.71
N ASP A 73 15.66 -12.83 -17.44
CA ASP A 73 15.23 -12.47 -18.82
C ASP A 73 14.41 -11.17 -18.84
N TYR A 74 14.88 -10.22 -19.65
CA TYR A 74 14.31 -8.89 -19.87
C TYR A 74 12.84 -8.84 -20.31
N ASN A 75 12.23 -9.98 -20.70
CA ASN A 75 10.90 -10.07 -21.29
C ASN A 75 9.88 -10.86 -20.45
N LYS A 76 10.17 -11.19 -19.19
CA LYS A 76 9.21 -11.96 -18.38
C LYS A 76 8.15 -11.07 -17.72
N LYS A 77 6.90 -11.52 -17.87
CA LYS A 77 5.70 -11.02 -17.20
C LYS A 77 5.94 -10.84 -15.71
N MET A 78 5.31 -9.83 -15.12
CA MET A 78 5.37 -9.61 -13.69
C MET A 78 4.75 -10.82 -12.96
N PRO A 79 5.52 -11.56 -12.15
CA PRO A 79 4.98 -12.76 -11.51
C PRO A 79 3.95 -12.33 -10.47
N THR A 80 2.68 -12.68 -10.65
CA THR A 80 1.61 -12.43 -9.66
C THR A 80 2.01 -12.96 -8.28
N VAL A 81 2.69 -14.10 -8.24
CA VAL A 81 3.27 -14.73 -7.04
C VAL A 81 4.19 -13.77 -6.28
N PHE A 82 5.03 -13.01 -6.99
CA PHE A 82 5.99 -12.08 -6.37
C PHE A 82 5.27 -10.93 -5.62
N SER A 83 4.23 -10.36 -6.21
CA SER A 83 3.40 -9.35 -5.54
C SER A 83 2.73 -9.88 -4.28
N TRP A 84 2.22 -11.11 -4.31
CA TRP A 84 1.63 -11.75 -3.13
C TRP A 84 2.67 -11.96 -2.02
N VAL A 85 3.87 -12.43 -2.36
CA VAL A 85 4.96 -12.59 -1.38
C VAL A 85 5.31 -11.26 -0.73
N MET A 86 5.43 -10.18 -1.52
CA MET A 86 5.72 -8.85 -0.98
C MET A 86 4.61 -8.32 -0.07
N LEU A 87 3.34 -8.55 -0.44
CA LEU A 87 2.20 -8.19 0.43
C LEU A 87 2.19 -9.01 1.73
N THR A 88 2.51 -10.31 1.67
CA THR A 88 2.63 -11.16 2.86
C THR A 88 3.75 -10.67 3.78
N LEU A 89 4.89 -10.23 3.24
CA LEU A 89 5.97 -9.65 4.04
C LEU A 89 5.53 -8.35 4.73
N VAL A 90 4.83 -7.47 4.02
CA VAL A 90 4.28 -6.25 4.64
C VAL A 90 3.27 -6.60 5.72
N LEU A 91 2.38 -7.57 5.47
CA LEU A 91 1.41 -8.03 6.47
C LEU A 91 2.12 -8.52 7.73
N PHE A 92 3.18 -9.32 7.58
CA PHE A 92 3.98 -9.80 8.70
C PHE A 92 4.61 -8.65 9.50
N ILE A 93 5.19 -7.65 8.82
CA ILE A 93 5.73 -6.44 9.46
C ILE A 93 4.62 -5.67 10.19
N SER A 94 3.43 -5.54 9.60
CA SER A 94 2.28 -4.92 10.23
C SER A 94 1.86 -5.67 11.49
N THR A 95 1.77 -7.00 11.45
CA THR A 95 1.46 -7.82 12.62
C THR A 95 2.48 -7.66 13.73
N ILE A 96 3.78 -7.68 13.41
CA ILE A 96 4.85 -7.43 14.40
C ILE A 96 4.72 -6.03 15.01
N SER A 97 4.42 -5.03 14.19
CA SER A 97 4.25 -3.64 14.67
C SER A 97 3.07 -3.55 15.65
N GLY A 98 1.97 -4.26 15.39
CA GLY A 98 0.84 -4.38 16.33
C GLY A 98 1.25 -5.04 17.65
N LEU A 99 2.02 -6.13 17.58
CA LEU A 99 2.54 -6.80 18.79
C LEU A 99 3.46 -5.89 19.60
N ILE A 100 4.32 -5.09 18.96
CA ILE A 100 5.17 -4.12 19.64
C ILE A 100 4.31 -3.08 20.39
N LEU A 101 3.30 -2.52 19.73
CA LEU A 101 2.37 -1.57 20.35
C LEU A 101 1.61 -2.20 21.53
N PHE A 102 1.27 -3.49 21.44
CA PHE A 102 0.65 -4.23 22.53
C PHE A 102 1.55 -4.29 23.77
N PHE A 103 2.82 -4.65 23.61
CA PHE A 103 3.78 -4.67 24.73
C PHE A 103 4.09 -3.28 25.30
N GLN A 104 3.85 -2.22 24.54
CA GLN A 104 3.99 -0.84 25.00
C GLN A 104 2.76 -0.31 25.75
N GLY A 105 1.70 -1.12 25.89
CA GLY A 105 0.51 -0.75 26.66
C GLY A 105 -0.45 0.20 25.95
N TYR A 106 -0.38 0.30 24.61
CA TYR A 106 -1.34 1.09 23.84
C TYR A 106 -2.74 0.45 23.85
N ASN A 107 -3.76 1.25 23.59
CA ASN A 107 -5.15 0.79 23.50
C ASN A 107 -5.33 -0.24 22.37
N VAL A 108 -6.24 -1.20 22.60
CA VAL A 108 -6.58 -2.28 21.64
C VAL A 108 -6.93 -1.71 20.27
N PHE A 109 -7.67 -0.61 20.24
CA PHE A 109 -7.99 0.07 18.98
C PHE A 109 -6.72 0.44 18.21
N THR A 110 -5.78 1.16 18.82
CA THR A 110 -4.52 1.60 18.22
C THR A 110 -3.66 0.43 17.73
N ILE A 111 -3.62 -0.66 18.50
CA ILE A 111 -2.87 -1.88 18.19
C ILE A 111 -3.32 -2.52 16.88
N PHE A 112 -4.62 -2.52 16.57
CA PHE A 112 -5.12 -3.04 15.31
C PHE A 112 -5.11 -1.99 14.21
N PHE A 113 -5.48 -0.76 14.56
CA PHE A 113 -5.66 0.36 13.66
C PHE A 113 -4.39 0.68 12.86
N MET A 114 -3.28 0.89 13.56
CA MET A 114 -2.06 1.39 12.92
C MET A 114 -1.45 0.35 11.95
N PRO A 115 -1.32 -0.94 12.32
CA PRO A 115 -0.96 -2.01 11.40
C PRO A 115 -1.90 -2.16 10.22
N PHE A 116 -3.22 -2.11 10.46
CA PHE A 116 -4.22 -2.30 9.43
C PHE A 116 -4.12 -1.23 8.35
N PHE A 117 -4.13 0.05 8.73
CA PHE A 117 -4.03 1.15 7.76
C PHE A 117 -2.68 1.19 7.06
N PHE A 118 -1.61 0.79 7.74
CA PHE A 118 -0.31 0.63 7.10
C PHE A 118 -0.35 -0.44 5.99
N PHE A 119 -0.92 -1.61 6.28
CA PHE A 119 -1.11 -2.67 5.29
C PHE A 119 -2.01 -2.21 4.15
N MET A 120 -3.15 -1.58 4.44
CA MET A 120 -4.07 -1.06 3.42
C MET A 120 -3.41 -0.05 2.48
N GLY A 121 -2.53 0.81 3.01
CA GLY A 121 -1.73 1.73 2.20
C GLY A 121 -0.80 1.04 1.20
N SER A 122 -0.26 -0.11 1.59
CA SER A 122 0.58 -0.98 0.76
C SER A 122 -0.26 -1.73 -0.28
N PHE A 123 -1.42 -2.23 0.12
CA PHE A 123 -2.38 -2.89 -0.75
C PHE A 123 -2.87 -1.99 -1.88
N CYS A 124 -3.20 -0.72 -1.60
CA CYS A 124 -3.57 0.25 -2.64
C CYS A 124 -2.46 0.42 -3.70
N TRP A 125 -1.19 0.44 -3.27
CA TRP A 125 -0.08 0.50 -4.21
C TRP A 125 0.08 -0.78 -5.02
N ASN A 126 -0.16 -1.94 -4.43
CA ASN A 126 -0.15 -3.19 -5.17
C ASN A 126 -1.20 -3.21 -6.28
N LEU A 127 -2.44 -2.79 -6.00
CA LEU A 127 -3.50 -2.70 -7.01
C LEU A 127 -3.11 -1.77 -8.16
N ILE A 128 -2.44 -0.66 -7.85
CA ILE A 128 -1.94 0.28 -8.85
C ILE A 128 -0.86 -0.34 -9.73
N ILE A 129 0.13 -0.99 -9.12
CA ILE A 129 1.22 -1.60 -9.89
C ILE A 129 0.64 -2.70 -10.77
N TYR A 130 -0.25 -3.52 -10.23
CA TYR A 130 -0.95 -4.56 -10.97
C TYR A 130 -1.69 -4.02 -12.20
N THR A 131 -2.57 -3.03 -12.00
CA THR A 131 -3.33 -2.40 -13.10
C THR A 131 -2.45 -1.70 -14.14
N VAL A 132 -1.38 -1.03 -13.71
CA VAL A 132 -0.42 -0.39 -14.62
C VAL A 132 0.35 -1.41 -15.45
N THR A 133 0.74 -2.53 -14.83
CA THR A 133 1.48 -3.59 -15.52
C THR A 133 0.59 -4.34 -16.51
N GLU A 134 -0.63 -4.73 -16.13
CA GLU A 134 -1.60 -5.32 -17.06
C GLU A 134 -1.96 -4.38 -18.22
N ALA A 135 -2.16 -3.09 -17.95
CA ALA A 135 -2.43 -2.11 -19.00
C ALA A 135 -1.26 -1.90 -19.97
N ARG A 136 -0.04 -2.25 -19.57
CA ARG A 136 1.13 -2.25 -20.46
C ARG A 136 1.14 -3.49 -21.36
N GLU A 137 0.77 -4.64 -20.82
CA GLU A 137 0.66 -5.90 -21.57
C GLU A 137 -0.38 -5.81 -22.71
N TYR A 138 -1.48 -5.08 -22.51
CA TYR A 138 -2.49 -4.86 -23.56
C TYR A 138 -2.02 -3.98 -24.74
N HIS A 139 -1.02 -3.13 -24.53
CA HIS A 139 -0.55 -2.20 -25.58
C HIS A 139 0.72 -2.67 -26.31
N GLU A 140 1.44 -3.66 -25.77
CA GLU A 140 2.63 -4.26 -26.41
C GLU A 140 2.27 -5.57 -27.17
N GLY A 141 0.99 -5.97 -27.18
CA GLY A 141 0.46 -7.15 -27.88
C GLY A 141 -0.30 -6.87 -29.19
N ASP A 142 -0.40 -5.59 -29.60
CA ASP A 142 -0.91 -5.13 -30.91
C ASP A 142 0.28 -4.67 -31.79
#